data_AF-A0A9N9RUA1-F1
#
_entry.id   AF-A0A9N9RUA1-F1
#
_cell.length_a   1.000
_cell.length_b   1.000
_cell.length_c   1.000
_cell.angle_alpha   90.00
_cell.angle_beta   90.00
_cell.angle_gamma   90.00
#
_symmetry.space_group_name_H-M   'P 1'
#
loop_
_entity.id
_entity.type
_entity.pdbx_description
1 polymer ?
#
loop_
_entity_poly.entity_id
_entity_poly.type
_entity_poly.pdbx_seq_one_letter_code
_entity_poly.pdbx_strand_id
1 'polypeptide(L)'
;MKLLVFTIAIQFLLQQNSCARHDHPYFTHYHHHYYQSNEPTDLSLWISEEQVKMFSGYFFRIFAIENGRVNPLLRDPAFDTLMPVIPPEISHMNFTWTSAKKKYRYHFDQLISLDEKILLSPVISIKPKGKIPHEPKQFSVMLPCSNITSGIAKFSLGLQIMRSKGKFLQGTPLRFTLRKECNLNRGMKSTLDISPALQGGPDPECDKKCLNGGTCTKNKICKCAEGYIGQNCEQALCFPQCMNGGNCSAPAVCSCPKGYQGRYCEGGICSEKCLNGGKCIQKDTCQCPKGYYGLRCQLSKCVVPCLNGGKCRGNNICRCLDGWLGDHCEIGRKTPRSICKKPCKNGTCLSTGICECKKGWSGKFCNQRNKRRNKKLGNKQDNNQNVNNKKIRQT
;
A
#
# COMPACT_ATOMS: atom_id res chain seq x y z
N MET A 1 16.38 -16.41 -4.44
CA MET A 1 15.26 -16.04 -3.53
C MET A 1 13.86 -16.29 -4.08
N LYS A 2 13.60 -16.22 -5.41
CA LYS A 2 12.35 -16.75 -5.98
C LYS A 2 12.10 -18.22 -5.60
N LEU A 3 13.15 -19.00 -5.37
CA LEU A 3 13.05 -20.37 -4.86
C LEU A 3 13.04 -20.51 -3.33
N LEU A 4 13.55 -19.58 -2.51
CA LEU A 4 13.64 -19.81 -1.05
C LEU A 4 12.25 -19.78 -0.40
N VAL A 5 11.40 -18.91 -0.95
CA VAL A 5 9.97 -18.86 -0.69
C VAL A 5 9.25 -20.04 -1.37
N PHE A 6 9.67 -20.44 -2.58
CA PHE A 6 9.08 -21.58 -3.29
C PHE A 6 9.40 -22.93 -2.64
N THR A 7 10.57 -23.14 -2.01
CA THR A 7 10.91 -24.41 -1.33
C THR A 7 10.21 -24.52 0.02
N ILE A 8 10.07 -23.41 0.77
CA ILE A 8 9.27 -23.38 2.01
C ILE A 8 7.77 -23.52 1.69
N ALA A 9 7.29 -22.92 0.59
CA ALA A 9 5.90 -23.09 0.12
C ALA A 9 5.65 -24.47 -0.51
N ILE A 10 6.63 -25.06 -1.23
CA ILE A 10 6.53 -26.41 -1.80
C ILE A 10 6.67 -27.48 -0.73
N GLN A 11 7.47 -27.32 0.32
CA GLN A 11 7.44 -28.26 1.46
C GLN A 11 6.10 -28.21 2.19
N PHE A 12 5.44 -27.04 2.25
CA PHE A 12 4.06 -26.93 2.76
C PHE A 12 3.02 -27.53 1.80
N LEU A 13 3.21 -27.42 0.48
CA LEU A 13 2.33 -28.04 -0.54
C LEU A 13 2.57 -29.55 -0.70
N LEU A 14 3.79 -30.04 -0.50
CA LEU A 14 4.12 -31.47 -0.50
C LEU A 14 3.61 -32.15 0.78
N GLN A 15 3.52 -31.43 1.92
CA GLN A 15 2.78 -31.91 3.09
C GLN A 15 1.26 -31.96 2.90
N GLN A 16 0.71 -31.31 1.85
CA GLN A 16 -0.70 -31.48 1.45
C GLN A 16 -0.91 -32.66 0.48
N ASN A 17 0.13 -33.17 -0.18
CA ASN A 17 0.00 -34.28 -1.14
C ASN A 17 -0.10 -35.68 -0.48
N SER A 18 -0.06 -35.78 0.85
CA SER A 18 -0.48 -36.99 1.58
C SER A 18 -1.95 -36.95 2.03
N CYS A 19 -2.73 -35.93 1.68
CA CYS A 19 -4.17 -35.85 1.97
C CYS A 19 -5.05 -35.85 0.72
N ALA A 20 -4.57 -36.38 -0.41
CA ALA A 20 -5.37 -36.56 -1.63
C ALA A 20 -5.92 -37.99 -1.76
N ARG A 21 -6.79 -38.41 -0.83
CA ARG A 21 -7.79 -39.48 -1.06
C ARG A 21 -8.74 -39.57 0.13
N HIS A 22 -9.84 -38.84 0.06
CA HIS A 22 -11.20 -39.35 0.22
C HIS A 22 -12.16 -38.18 0.50
N ASP A 23 -13.20 -38.11 -0.32
CA ASP A 23 -14.37 -37.27 -0.17
C ASP A 23 -14.99 -37.39 1.23
N HIS A 24 -15.08 -36.29 1.99
CA HIS A 24 -16.06 -36.18 3.07
C HIS A 24 -16.41 -34.70 3.35
N PRO A 25 -17.71 -34.37 3.57
CA PRO A 25 -18.19 -33.00 3.66
C PRO A 25 -18.06 -32.48 5.10
N TYR A 26 -16.86 -32.09 5.50
CA TYR A 26 -16.62 -31.36 6.76
C TYR A 26 -15.62 -30.19 6.60
N PHE A 27 -15.45 -29.68 5.38
CA PHE A 27 -14.41 -28.71 5.02
C PHE A 27 -14.86 -27.23 5.02
N THR A 28 -15.75 -26.83 5.93
CA THR A 28 -16.15 -25.42 6.11
C THR A 28 -15.68 -24.80 7.43
N HIS A 29 -14.81 -25.46 8.20
CA HIS A 29 -14.37 -24.95 9.51
C HIS A 29 -12.88 -24.63 9.67
N TYR A 30 -12.10 -24.61 8.58
CA TYR A 30 -10.64 -24.33 8.65
C TYR A 30 -10.17 -23.03 7.99
N HIS A 31 -11.05 -22.24 7.37
CA HIS A 31 -10.67 -21.01 6.69
C HIS A 31 -10.82 -19.72 7.51
N HIS A 32 -11.19 -19.80 8.79
CA HIS A 32 -11.43 -18.62 9.64
C HIS A 32 -10.41 -18.37 10.77
N HIS A 33 -9.39 -19.22 10.95
CA HIS A 33 -8.44 -19.09 12.07
C HIS A 33 -7.11 -18.38 11.75
N TYR A 34 -6.88 -17.91 10.53
CA TYR A 34 -5.62 -17.23 10.15
C TYR A 34 -5.58 -15.72 10.46
N TYR A 35 -6.60 -15.19 11.14
CA TYR A 35 -6.69 -13.79 11.61
C TYR A 35 -6.89 -13.69 13.13
N GLN A 36 -6.27 -14.59 13.90
CA GLN A 36 -6.06 -14.36 15.34
C GLN A 36 -4.56 -14.21 15.57
N SER A 37 -4.08 -13.00 15.29
CA SER A 37 -2.78 -12.54 15.77
C SER A 37 -2.83 -12.46 17.30
N ASN A 38 -2.59 -13.58 17.97
CA ASN A 38 -2.17 -13.52 19.36
C ASN A 38 -0.84 -12.76 19.37
N GLU A 39 -0.85 -11.58 19.99
CA GLU A 39 0.36 -10.82 20.32
C GLU A 39 1.44 -11.78 20.83
N PRO A 40 2.70 -11.68 20.35
CA PRO A 40 3.78 -12.55 20.79
C PRO A 40 3.79 -12.63 22.32
N THR A 41 3.80 -13.84 22.86
CA THR A 41 3.78 -14.03 24.33
C THR A 41 5.20 -14.08 24.90
N ASP A 42 6.20 -14.27 24.04
CA ASP A 42 7.62 -14.36 24.36
C ASP A 42 8.47 -13.75 23.22
N LEU A 43 9.70 -14.21 23.03
CA LEU A 43 10.57 -13.83 21.93
C LEU A 43 10.04 -14.28 20.57
N SER A 44 9.91 -13.36 19.63
CA SER A 44 9.66 -13.68 18.22
C SER A 44 10.66 -12.95 17.32
N LEU A 45 11.10 -13.62 16.25
CA LEU A 45 12.00 -13.12 15.20
C LEU A 45 11.49 -13.61 13.84
N TRP A 46 11.19 -12.70 12.92
CA TRP A 46 10.65 -13.01 11.59
C TRP A 46 11.21 -12.09 10.51
N ILE A 47 11.08 -12.51 9.25
CA ILE A 47 11.41 -11.68 8.08
C ILE A 47 10.32 -10.62 7.90
N SER A 48 10.70 -9.38 7.57
CA SER A 48 9.76 -8.29 7.36
C SER A 48 8.71 -8.63 6.31
N GLU A 49 7.45 -8.34 6.64
CA GLU A 49 6.27 -8.67 5.84
C GLU A 49 6.26 -7.97 4.48
N GLU A 50 6.76 -6.73 4.41
CA GLU A 50 6.95 -6.00 3.15
C GLU A 50 7.96 -6.70 2.24
N GLN A 51 9.01 -7.27 2.83
CA GLN A 51 10.02 -7.99 2.10
C GLN A 51 9.50 -9.35 1.60
N VAL A 52 8.70 -10.05 2.40
CA VAL A 52 8.00 -11.27 1.97
C VAL A 52 7.03 -10.96 0.83
N LYS A 53 6.28 -9.86 0.93
CA LYS A 53 5.36 -9.40 -0.12
C LYS A 53 6.09 -9.09 -1.43
N MET A 54 7.23 -8.42 -1.36
CA MET A 54 8.05 -8.08 -2.54
C MET A 54 8.53 -9.31 -3.31
N PHE A 55 8.80 -10.43 -2.62
CA PHE A 55 9.34 -11.64 -3.27
C PHE A 55 8.30 -12.71 -3.59
N SER A 56 7.26 -12.82 -2.77
CA SER A 56 6.25 -13.88 -2.87
C SER A 56 4.94 -13.41 -3.50
N GLY A 57 4.64 -12.11 -3.44
CA GLY A 57 3.31 -11.58 -3.75
C GLY A 57 2.26 -11.80 -2.65
N TYR A 58 2.61 -12.51 -1.57
CA TYR A 58 1.74 -12.83 -0.45
C TYR A 58 2.12 -12.06 0.83
N PHE A 59 1.13 -11.87 1.69
CA PHE A 59 1.26 -11.16 2.97
C PHE A 59 1.21 -12.19 4.11
N PHE A 60 2.37 -12.75 4.46
CA PHE A 60 2.52 -13.62 5.63
C PHE A 60 3.88 -13.40 6.30
N ARG A 61 3.97 -13.71 7.59
CA ARG A 61 5.21 -13.61 8.38
C ARG A 61 5.95 -14.94 8.38
N ILE A 62 7.24 -14.90 8.07
CA ILE A 62 8.12 -16.07 8.12
C ILE A 62 8.93 -16.01 9.41
N PHE A 63 8.56 -16.82 10.39
CA PHE A 63 9.22 -16.85 11.70
C PHE A 63 10.45 -17.76 11.72
N ALA A 64 11.58 -17.19 12.14
CA ALA A 64 12.77 -17.95 12.54
C ALA A 64 12.66 -18.39 14.01
N ILE A 65 12.08 -17.53 14.85
CA ILE A 65 11.74 -17.82 16.24
C ILE A 65 10.31 -17.37 16.47
N GLU A 66 9.48 -18.24 17.02
CA GLU A 66 8.09 -17.93 17.36
C GLU A 66 7.84 -18.32 18.82
N ASN A 67 7.39 -17.35 19.63
CA ASN A 67 7.07 -17.57 21.05
C ASN A 67 8.19 -18.29 21.83
N GLY A 68 9.44 -17.92 21.58
CA GLY A 68 10.63 -18.44 22.24
C GLY A 68 11.08 -19.82 21.74
N ARG A 69 10.49 -20.35 20.67
CA ARG A 69 10.89 -21.60 20.03
C ARG A 69 11.55 -21.33 18.69
N VAL A 70 12.76 -21.84 18.50
CA VAL A 70 13.47 -21.79 17.21
C VAL A 70 12.79 -22.73 16.23
N ASN A 71 12.58 -22.27 15.00
CA ASN A 71 12.01 -23.07 13.93
C ASN A 71 12.90 -24.32 13.70
N PRO A 72 12.35 -25.55 13.78
CA PRO A 72 13.13 -26.78 13.65
C PRO A 72 13.93 -26.88 12.35
N LEU A 73 13.42 -26.33 11.24
CA LEU A 73 14.10 -26.34 9.94
C LEU A 73 15.45 -25.63 9.98
N LEU A 74 15.58 -24.60 10.82
CA LEU A 74 16.84 -23.86 11.00
C LEU A 74 17.90 -24.66 11.76
N ARG A 75 17.55 -25.84 12.30
CA ARG A 75 18.45 -26.73 13.02
C ARG A 75 18.86 -27.94 12.19
N ASP A 76 18.33 -28.06 10.97
CA ASP A 76 18.69 -29.13 10.05
C ASP A 76 20.12 -28.91 9.54
N PRO A 77 21.05 -29.88 9.70
CA PRO A 77 22.41 -29.78 9.16
C PRO A 77 22.46 -29.57 7.64
N ALA A 78 21.43 -30.01 6.91
CA ALA A 78 21.30 -29.82 5.47
C ALA A 78 20.66 -28.47 5.09
N PHE A 79 20.29 -27.63 6.06
CA PHE A 79 19.62 -26.35 5.79
C PHE A 79 20.43 -25.49 4.82
N ASP A 80 21.73 -25.34 5.03
CA ASP A 80 22.63 -24.52 4.21
C ASP A 80 22.68 -24.96 2.74
N THR A 81 22.60 -26.27 2.47
CA THR A 81 22.67 -26.82 1.11
C THR A 81 21.34 -26.69 0.37
N LEU A 82 20.23 -26.78 1.10
CA LEU A 82 18.86 -26.65 0.59
C LEU A 82 18.47 -25.20 0.31
N MET A 83 19.15 -24.24 0.92
CA MET A 83 18.87 -22.81 0.75
C MET A 83 19.38 -22.31 -0.62
N PRO A 84 18.50 -21.76 -1.47
CA PRO A 84 18.92 -21.25 -2.77
C PRO A 84 19.75 -19.97 -2.64
N VAL A 85 20.49 -19.69 -3.70
CA VAL A 85 21.34 -18.50 -3.80
C VAL A 85 20.48 -17.23 -3.71
N ILE A 86 20.95 -16.29 -2.90
CA ILE A 86 20.41 -14.94 -2.79
C ILE A 86 20.80 -14.20 -4.08
N PRO A 87 19.85 -13.63 -4.84
CA PRO A 87 20.13 -13.11 -6.16
C PRO A 87 20.76 -11.71 -6.09
N PRO A 88 21.37 -11.21 -7.18
CA PRO A 88 22.20 -10.01 -7.18
C PRO A 88 21.43 -8.74 -6.80
N GLU A 89 20.13 -8.67 -7.05
CA GLU A 89 19.28 -7.52 -6.77
C GLU A 89 19.05 -7.29 -5.27
N ILE A 90 19.36 -8.30 -4.43
CA ILE A 90 19.09 -8.23 -2.99
C ILE A 90 20.33 -7.77 -2.25
N SER A 91 20.40 -6.49 -1.91
CA SER A 91 21.50 -5.92 -1.14
C SER A 91 21.35 -6.09 0.38
N HIS A 92 20.14 -6.35 0.87
CA HIS A 92 19.87 -6.47 2.31
C HIS A 92 18.62 -7.31 2.62
N MET A 93 18.57 -7.82 3.85
CA MET A 93 17.45 -8.54 4.44
C MET A 93 16.98 -7.88 5.73
N ASN A 94 15.69 -7.65 5.86
CA ASN A 94 15.03 -7.00 6.98
C ASN A 94 14.38 -8.05 7.87
N PHE A 95 14.71 -7.99 9.15
CA PHE A 95 14.19 -8.85 10.19
C PHE A 95 13.52 -7.99 11.25
N THR A 96 12.41 -8.48 11.79
CA THR A 96 11.74 -7.86 12.93
C THR A 96 11.80 -8.81 14.10
N TRP A 97 12.11 -8.27 15.28
CA TRP A 97 12.09 -9.02 16.52
C TRP A 97 11.39 -8.27 17.65
N THR A 98 10.90 -9.03 18.62
CA THR A 98 10.38 -8.49 19.88
C THR A 98 10.54 -9.51 20.98
N SER A 99 10.73 -9.04 22.20
CA SER A 99 10.63 -9.84 23.41
C SER A 99 9.50 -9.33 24.29
N ALA A 100 8.28 -9.83 24.08
CA ALA A 100 7.06 -9.28 24.67
C ALA A 100 7.18 -8.91 26.16
N LYS A 101 7.44 -9.90 27.03
CA LYS A 101 7.56 -9.68 28.50
C LYS A 101 8.95 -10.02 29.05
N LYS A 102 9.63 -11.03 28.51
CA LYS A 102 10.90 -11.53 29.05
C LYS A 102 12.10 -10.78 28.49
N LYS A 103 13.18 -10.69 29.27
CA LYS A 103 14.42 -10.01 28.86
C LYS A 103 15.36 -10.99 28.16
N TYR A 104 15.77 -10.65 26.94
CA TYR A 104 16.76 -11.39 26.16
C TYR A 104 17.93 -10.50 25.76
N ARG A 105 19.11 -11.11 25.62
CA ARG A 105 20.29 -10.51 25.02
C ARG A 105 20.64 -11.26 23.75
N TYR A 106 21.16 -10.55 22.76
CA TYR A 106 21.62 -11.13 21.52
C TYR A 106 23.12 -10.87 21.34
N HIS A 107 23.78 -11.75 20.59
CA HIS A 107 25.14 -11.59 20.13
C HIS A 107 25.28 -12.16 18.72
N PHE A 108 25.59 -11.30 17.76
CA PHE A 108 26.11 -11.69 16.45
C PHE A 108 27.61 -11.94 16.58
N ASP A 109 28.01 -13.20 16.45
CA ASP A 109 29.39 -13.65 16.64
C ASP A 109 30.02 -14.16 15.35
N GLN A 110 29.23 -14.37 14.30
CA GLN A 110 29.72 -14.57 12.94
C GLN A 110 28.97 -13.66 11.97
N LEU A 111 29.74 -12.82 11.28
CA LEU A 111 29.32 -11.96 10.17
C LEU A 111 30.49 -11.93 9.20
N ILE A 112 30.76 -13.07 8.56
CA ILE A 112 32.01 -13.31 7.83
C ILE A 112 31.68 -13.72 6.40
N SER A 113 32.33 -13.11 5.42
CA SER A 113 32.36 -13.62 4.06
C SER A 113 33.48 -14.66 3.90
N LEU A 114 33.18 -15.75 3.20
CA LEU A 114 34.17 -16.77 2.84
C LEU A 114 34.85 -16.45 1.50
N ASP A 115 34.29 -15.52 0.72
CA ASP A 115 34.76 -15.13 -0.61
C ASP A 115 34.80 -13.59 -0.76
N GLU A 116 35.70 -12.93 -0.03
CA GLU A 116 35.79 -11.45 0.04
C GLU A 116 36.00 -10.75 -1.32
N LYS A 117 36.54 -11.47 -2.32
CA LYS A 117 36.71 -10.98 -3.69
C LYS A 117 35.38 -10.80 -4.44
N ILE A 118 34.31 -11.44 -4.00
CA ILE A 118 32.97 -11.40 -4.62
C ILE A 118 31.98 -10.68 -3.69
N LEU A 119 32.03 -10.97 -2.39
CA LEU A 119 31.11 -10.43 -1.39
C LEU A 119 31.91 -10.00 -0.16
N LEU A 120 31.75 -8.77 0.28
CA LEU A 120 32.32 -8.29 1.53
C LEU A 120 31.57 -8.90 2.73
N SER A 121 32.21 -8.91 3.90
CA SER A 121 31.58 -9.45 5.12
C SER A 121 30.24 -8.77 5.43
N PRO A 122 29.19 -9.53 5.81
CA PRO A 122 27.87 -8.98 6.11
C PRO A 122 27.91 -7.92 7.20
N VAL A 123 27.08 -6.90 7.08
CA VAL A 123 26.99 -5.81 8.07
C VAL A 123 25.57 -5.72 8.60
N ILE A 124 25.41 -5.47 9.89
CA ILE A 124 24.09 -5.34 10.53
C ILE A 124 23.80 -3.89 10.91
N SER A 125 22.52 -3.49 10.84
CA SER A 125 22.08 -2.11 11.17
C SER A 125 22.02 -1.81 12.68
N ILE A 126 22.41 -2.77 13.52
CA ILE A 126 22.38 -2.69 14.99
C ILE A 126 23.73 -3.11 15.56
N LYS A 127 24.01 -2.79 16.83
CA LYS A 127 25.24 -3.23 17.49
C LYS A 127 25.35 -4.77 17.49
N PRO A 128 26.54 -5.38 17.35
CA PRO A 128 26.72 -6.84 17.38
C PRO A 128 26.29 -7.53 18.68
N LYS A 129 26.19 -6.79 19.80
CA LYS A 129 25.70 -7.28 21.08
C LYS A 129 24.69 -6.28 21.65
N GLY A 130 23.61 -6.77 22.24
CA GLY A 130 22.59 -5.88 22.81
C GLY A 130 21.46 -6.60 23.53
N LYS A 131 20.42 -5.83 23.86
CA LYS A 131 19.16 -6.34 24.42
C LYS A 131 18.12 -6.38 23.30
N ILE A 132 17.30 -7.41 23.29
CA ILE A 132 16.14 -7.48 22.38
C ILE A 132 15.05 -6.54 22.92
N PRO A 133 14.43 -5.70 22.08
CA PRO A 133 13.42 -4.73 22.52
C PRO A 133 12.09 -5.39 22.84
N HIS A 134 11.33 -4.79 23.75
CA HIS A 134 9.96 -5.23 24.11
C HIS A 134 8.92 -4.89 23.04
N GLU A 135 9.16 -3.83 22.27
CA GLU A 135 8.37 -3.49 21.11
C GLU A 135 8.99 -4.09 19.84
N PRO A 136 8.17 -4.47 18.84
CA PRO A 136 8.66 -4.88 17.54
C PRO A 136 9.59 -3.84 16.94
N LYS A 137 10.87 -4.20 16.76
CA LYS A 137 11.84 -3.38 16.04
C LYS A 137 12.46 -4.15 14.90
N GLN A 138 12.69 -3.43 13.81
CA GLN A 138 13.35 -3.97 12.64
C GLN A 138 14.87 -3.75 12.72
N PHE A 139 15.63 -4.69 12.17
CA PHE A 139 17.04 -4.53 11.85
C PHE A 139 17.32 -5.18 10.49
N SER A 140 18.42 -4.78 9.87
CA SER A 140 18.80 -5.27 8.54
C SER A 140 20.15 -5.97 8.57
N VAL A 141 20.29 -7.01 7.76
CA VAL A 141 21.55 -7.66 7.41
C VAL A 141 21.87 -7.27 5.97
N MET A 142 22.92 -6.49 5.77
CA MET A 142 23.43 -6.03 4.49
C MET A 142 24.41 -7.05 3.92
N LEU A 143 24.34 -7.28 2.61
CA LEU A 143 25.11 -8.25 1.85
C LEU A 143 25.87 -7.52 0.72
N PRO A 144 26.99 -6.84 1.03
CA PRO A 144 27.65 -5.95 0.08
C PRO A 144 28.48 -6.76 -0.92
N CYS A 145 28.17 -6.67 -2.21
CA CYS A 145 29.02 -7.21 -3.28
C CYS A 145 30.28 -6.36 -3.42
N SER A 146 31.43 -6.98 -3.68
CA SER A 146 32.72 -6.29 -3.84
C SER A 146 32.80 -5.41 -5.09
N ASN A 147 31.95 -5.72 -6.10
CA ASN A 147 31.97 -5.13 -7.44
C ASN A 147 33.31 -5.33 -8.20
N ILE A 148 34.19 -6.20 -7.70
CA ILE A 148 35.48 -6.55 -8.35
C ILE A 148 35.27 -7.75 -9.29
N THR A 149 34.56 -8.75 -8.80
CA THR A 149 34.38 -10.04 -9.48
C THR A 149 32.91 -10.44 -9.44
N SER A 150 32.36 -10.86 -10.59
CA SER A 150 31.06 -11.52 -10.59
C SER A 150 31.21 -12.94 -10.04
N GLY A 151 30.17 -13.44 -9.39
CA GLY A 151 30.13 -14.84 -8.98
C GLY A 151 29.23 -15.08 -7.79
N ILE A 152 29.26 -16.30 -7.28
CA ILE A 152 28.53 -16.71 -6.08
C ILE A 152 29.52 -16.79 -4.93
N ALA A 153 29.28 -16.00 -3.90
CA ALA A 153 30.05 -16.01 -2.65
C ALA A 153 29.30 -16.77 -1.57
N LYS A 154 30.03 -17.46 -0.70
CA LYS A 154 29.50 -17.97 0.56
C LYS A 154 29.78 -17.00 1.70
N PHE A 155 28.87 -16.92 2.67
CA PHE A 155 29.06 -16.16 3.89
C PHE A 155 28.40 -16.85 5.08
N SER A 156 28.92 -16.61 6.27
CA SER A 156 28.46 -17.21 7.51
C SER A 156 27.81 -16.17 8.43
N LEU A 157 26.63 -16.52 8.96
CA LEU A 157 25.90 -15.76 9.96
C LEU A 157 25.74 -16.58 11.24
N GLY A 158 26.06 -15.96 12.37
CA GLY A 158 25.97 -16.53 13.70
C GLY A 158 25.18 -15.62 14.62
N LEU A 159 24.11 -16.16 15.22
CA LEU A 159 23.27 -15.42 16.17
C LEU A 159 23.05 -16.25 17.44
N GLN A 160 23.63 -15.77 18.53
CA GLN A 160 23.38 -16.27 19.89
C GLN A 160 22.28 -15.46 20.56
N ILE A 161 21.35 -16.14 21.24
CA ILE A 161 20.33 -15.48 22.07
C ILE A 161 20.40 -16.05 23.48
N MET A 162 20.45 -15.17 24.47
CA MET A 162 20.61 -15.53 25.87
C MET A 162 19.44 -14.98 26.70
N ARG A 163 18.97 -15.77 27.65
CA ARG A 163 18.00 -15.37 28.68
C ARG A 163 18.71 -14.57 29.79
N SER A 164 17.93 -13.91 30.65
CA SER A 164 18.43 -13.06 31.75
C SER A 164 19.44 -13.72 32.70
N LYS A 165 19.46 -15.06 32.80
CA LYS A 165 20.39 -15.84 33.62
C LYS A 165 21.65 -16.32 32.89
N GLY A 166 21.95 -15.77 31.70
CA GLY A 166 23.11 -16.17 30.89
C GLY A 166 22.96 -17.53 30.19
N LYS A 167 21.84 -18.22 30.35
CA LYS A 167 21.54 -19.46 29.60
C LYS A 167 21.13 -19.13 28.17
N PHE A 168 21.68 -19.86 27.19
CA PHE A 168 21.24 -19.77 25.80
C PHE A 168 19.77 -20.16 25.64
N LEU A 169 19.10 -19.53 24.69
CA LEU A 169 17.80 -19.97 24.21
C LEU A 169 17.98 -21.33 23.52
N GLN A 170 17.10 -22.29 23.83
CA GLN A 170 17.14 -23.60 23.20
C GLN A 170 17.06 -23.48 21.67
N GLY A 171 18.01 -24.12 20.98
CA GLY A 171 18.14 -24.01 19.52
C GLY A 171 19.03 -22.86 19.04
N THR A 172 19.67 -22.10 19.94
CA THR A 172 20.72 -21.13 19.59
C THR A 172 22.08 -21.60 20.14
N PRO A 173 23.24 -21.25 19.53
CA PRO A 173 23.42 -20.33 18.41
C PRO A 173 22.78 -20.81 17.11
N LEU A 174 22.13 -19.89 16.40
CA LEU A 174 21.77 -20.10 15.01
C LEU A 174 23.03 -19.92 14.15
N ARG A 175 23.33 -20.89 13.30
CA ARG A 175 24.52 -20.93 12.44
C ARG A 175 24.07 -21.21 11.03
N PHE A 176 24.42 -20.33 10.11
CA PHE A 176 24.06 -20.48 8.70
C PHE A 176 25.26 -20.17 7.82
N THR A 177 25.43 -20.97 6.78
CA THR A 177 26.33 -20.68 5.66
C THR A 177 25.50 -20.52 4.40
N LEU A 178 25.33 -19.28 3.96
CA LEU A 178 24.43 -18.91 2.87
C LEU A 178 25.23 -18.52 1.62
N ARG A 179 24.55 -18.49 0.47
CA ARG A 179 25.13 -18.17 -0.83
C ARG A 179 24.52 -16.89 -1.39
N LYS A 180 25.34 -15.96 -1.91
CA LYS A 180 24.92 -14.72 -2.56
C LYS A 180 25.58 -14.59 -3.93
N GLU A 181 24.77 -14.36 -4.96
CA GLU A 181 25.22 -14.03 -6.30
C GLU A 181 25.49 -12.53 -6.40
N CYS A 182 26.61 -12.14 -6.99
CA CYS A 182 27.03 -10.77 -7.24
C CYS A 182 27.38 -10.61 -8.71
N ASN A 183 26.86 -9.55 -9.35
CA ASN A 183 27.14 -9.24 -10.75
C ASN A 183 28.01 -7.99 -10.87
N LEU A 184 28.96 -8.04 -11.80
CA LEU A 184 29.77 -6.89 -12.20
C LEU A 184 28.92 -5.96 -13.06
N ASN A 185 28.42 -4.88 -12.47
CA ASN A 185 27.58 -3.92 -13.20
C ASN A 185 28.44 -3.04 -14.12
N ARG A 186 28.74 -3.51 -15.35
CA ARG A 186 29.47 -2.75 -16.38
C ARG A 186 28.70 -1.56 -16.99
N GLY A 187 27.41 -1.43 -16.73
CA GLY A 187 26.52 -0.40 -17.32
C GLY A 187 26.05 0.70 -16.37
N MET A 188 26.48 0.68 -15.12
CA MET A 188 26.23 1.78 -14.18
C MET A 188 27.48 2.64 -14.15
N LYS A 189 27.41 3.84 -14.74
CA LYS A 189 28.37 4.91 -14.51
C LYS A 189 28.55 4.99 -12.99
N SER A 190 29.78 4.76 -12.54
CA SER A 190 30.12 4.53 -11.13
C SER A 190 29.42 5.53 -10.21
N THR A 191 28.44 5.05 -9.46
CA THR A 191 28.35 5.36 -8.05
C THR A 191 29.24 4.27 -7.40
N LEU A 192 30.57 4.40 -7.25
CA LEU A 192 31.23 5.36 -6.36
C LEU A 192 30.19 6.09 -5.51
N ASP A 193 29.56 5.32 -4.59
CA ASP A 193 28.91 5.75 -3.35
C ASP A 193 27.96 4.64 -2.90
N ILE A 194 28.50 3.69 -2.13
CA ILE A 194 27.93 3.02 -0.95
C ILE A 194 28.95 1.95 -0.54
N SER A 195 30.05 2.45 0.04
CA SER A 195 30.83 1.89 1.16
C SER A 195 32.10 2.72 1.35
N PRO A 196 32.04 3.94 1.89
CA PRO A 196 33.24 4.70 2.19
C PRO A 196 33.71 4.47 3.64
N ALA A 197 33.30 3.36 4.29
CA ALA A 197 33.90 2.97 5.58
C ALA A 197 35.22 2.19 5.44
N LEU A 198 35.68 1.84 4.22
CA LEU A 198 36.83 0.95 4.04
C LEU A 198 37.81 1.33 2.90
N GLN A 199 37.72 2.53 2.32
CA GLN A 199 38.67 2.95 1.28
C GLN A 199 39.42 4.26 1.56
N GLY A 200 39.27 4.81 2.77
CA GLY A 200 40.22 5.76 3.28
C GLY A 200 41.29 5.04 4.08
N GLY A 201 42.49 4.91 3.52
CA GLY A 201 43.66 4.68 4.35
C GLY A 201 43.82 5.81 5.39
N PRO A 202 44.84 5.75 6.25
CA PRO A 202 45.18 6.84 7.14
C PRO A 202 45.20 8.18 6.38
N ASP A 203 44.31 9.13 6.70
CA ASP A 203 44.33 10.48 6.12
C ASP A 203 45.13 11.39 7.07
N PRO A 204 46.31 11.89 6.65
CA PRO A 204 47.12 12.80 7.47
C PRO A 204 46.34 14.01 7.99
N GLU A 205 45.31 14.44 7.25
CA GLU A 205 44.44 15.58 7.55
C GLU A 205 43.09 15.17 8.18
N CYS A 206 42.96 13.92 8.65
CA CYS A 206 41.77 13.38 9.30
C CYS A 206 41.21 14.30 10.41
N ASP A 207 42.08 14.95 11.19
CA ASP A 207 41.68 15.86 12.27
C ASP A 207 40.87 17.09 11.79
N LYS A 208 40.96 17.44 10.50
CA LYS A 208 40.24 18.57 9.89
C LYS A 208 39.08 18.14 9.00
N LYS A 209 39.11 16.91 8.49
CA LYS A 209 38.20 16.45 7.43
C LYS A 209 37.00 15.64 7.93
N CYS A 210 37.01 15.10 9.16
CA CYS A 210 35.83 14.39 9.67
C CYS A 210 34.61 15.33 9.79
N LEU A 211 33.59 15.07 8.99
CA LEU A 211 32.33 15.82 8.93
C LEU A 211 31.27 15.20 9.86
N ASN A 212 30.12 15.88 9.95
CA ASN A 212 28.89 15.35 10.57
C ASN A 212 29.07 14.79 11.99
N GLY A 213 29.96 15.40 12.78
CA GLY A 213 30.25 14.96 14.16
C GLY A 213 31.16 13.74 14.26
N GLY A 214 31.85 13.36 13.17
CA GLY A 214 32.89 12.34 13.18
C GLY A 214 34.11 12.77 14.02
N THR A 215 34.81 11.78 14.59
CA THR A 215 36.02 12.01 15.41
C THR A 215 37.22 11.29 14.81
N CYS A 216 38.36 11.98 14.69
CA CYS A 216 39.57 11.35 14.18
C CYS A 216 40.20 10.42 15.23
N THR A 217 40.53 9.20 14.81
CA THR A 217 41.22 8.23 15.67
C THR A 217 42.74 8.37 15.56
N LYS A 218 43.49 7.77 16.51
CA LYS A 218 44.97 7.76 16.50
C LYS A 218 45.57 7.19 15.20
N ASN A 219 44.83 6.30 14.53
CA ASN A 219 45.24 5.69 13.27
C ASN A 219 44.89 6.55 12.04
N LYS A 220 44.51 7.82 12.25
CA LYS A 220 44.14 8.78 11.19
C LYS A 220 42.95 8.34 10.35
N ILE A 221 41.96 7.73 11.01
CA ILE A 221 40.71 7.28 10.41
C ILE A 221 39.55 7.98 11.12
N CYS A 222 38.58 8.51 10.38
CA CYS A 222 37.37 9.10 10.94
C CYS A 222 36.43 8.03 11.52
N LYS A 223 36.06 8.21 12.78
CA LYS A 223 34.99 7.47 13.44
C LYS A 223 33.70 8.28 13.34
N CYS A 224 32.78 7.84 12.48
CA CYS A 224 31.56 8.57 12.18
C CYS A 224 30.51 8.52 13.30
N ALA A 225 29.72 9.60 13.37
CA ALA A 225 28.53 9.67 14.20
C ALA A 225 27.44 8.70 13.68
N GLU A 226 26.46 8.40 14.52
CA GLU A 226 25.39 7.47 14.18
C GLU A 226 24.63 7.92 12.92
N GLY A 227 24.44 7.00 11.98
CA GLY A 227 23.75 7.28 10.73
C GLY A 227 24.62 7.97 9.66
N TYR A 228 25.94 8.09 9.83
CA TYR A 228 26.85 8.58 8.80
C TYR A 228 27.93 7.56 8.46
N ILE A 229 28.33 7.55 7.19
CA ILE A 229 29.42 6.75 6.61
C ILE A 229 30.23 7.65 5.68
N GLY A 230 31.39 7.21 5.22
CA GLY A 230 32.32 8.15 4.58
C GLY A 230 33.74 7.94 5.07
N GLN A 231 34.74 8.21 4.21
CA GLN A 231 36.12 8.34 4.69
C GLN A 231 36.22 9.49 5.68
N ASN A 232 35.41 10.52 5.43
CA ASN A 232 35.29 11.75 6.18
C ASN A 232 33.89 11.89 6.80
N CYS A 233 33.11 10.81 6.91
CA CYS A 233 31.73 10.82 7.44
C CYS A 233 30.76 11.72 6.67
N GLU A 234 31.01 11.93 5.38
CA GLU A 234 30.29 12.84 4.50
C GLU A 234 28.92 12.32 4.04
N GLN A 235 28.70 11.00 4.04
CA GLN A 235 27.48 10.38 3.55
C GLN A 235 26.52 10.04 4.69
N ALA A 236 25.28 10.52 4.59
CA ALA A 236 24.21 10.11 5.49
C ALA A 236 23.60 8.76 5.08
N LEU A 237 23.25 7.95 6.07
CA LEU A 237 22.52 6.70 5.90
C LEU A 237 21.02 6.95 6.04
N CYS A 238 20.28 6.75 4.95
CA CYS A 238 18.83 6.74 4.96
C CYS A 238 18.32 5.32 4.92
N PHE A 239 17.56 4.95 5.96
CA PHE A 239 16.86 3.68 5.99
C PHE A 239 15.38 3.87 6.40
N PRO A 240 14.43 3.38 5.60
CA PRO A 240 14.53 2.93 4.20
C PRO A 240 15.29 3.88 3.26
N GLN A 241 15.87 3.34 2.19
CA GLN A 241 16.52 4.16 1.16
C GLN A 241 15.50 5.08 0.50
N CYS A 242 15.94 6.28 0.13
CA CYS A 242 15.12 7.24 -0.59
C CYS A 242 14.75 6.67 -1.96
N MET A 243 13.45 6.57 -2.24
CA MET A 243 12.91 6.05 -3.49
C MET A 243 12.93 7.11 -4.59
N ASN A 244 12.68 6.69 -5.83
CA ASN A 244 12.45 7.58 -6.98
C ASN A 244 13.57 8.61 -7.24
N GLY A 245 14.82 8.27 -6.89
CA GLY A 245 15.98 9.16 -7.06
C GLY A 245 16.13 10.23 -5.98
N GLY A 246 15.48 10.07 -4.82
CA GLY A 246 15.72 10.92 -3.65
C GLY A 246 17.14 10.79 -3.12
N ASN A 247 17.68 11.90 -2.61
CA ASN A 247 19.01 11.94 -2.01
C ASN A 247 18.93 11.93 -0.49
N CYS A 248 19.83 11.23 0.17
CA CYS A 248 19.90 11.23 1.63
C CYS A 248 20.61 12.49 2.12
N SER A 249 19.87 13.43 2.68
CA SER A 249 20.43 14.71 3.15
C SER A 249 20.92 14.65 4.60
N ALA A 250 20.33 13.76 5.40
CA ALA A 250 20.70 13.49 6.80
C ALA A 250 20.19 12.09 7.19
N PRO A 251 20.64 11.51 8.32
CA PRO A 251 20.22 10.18 8.73
C PRO A 251 18.69 10.04 8.74
N ALA A 252 18.18 9.08 7.97
CA ALA A 252 16.75 8.85 7.77
C ALA A 252 15.92 10.04 7.21
N VAL A 253 16.58 11.03 6.60
CA VAL A 253 15.94 12.20 5.96
C VAL A 253 16.24 12.21 4.47
N CYS A 254 15.18 12.04 3.68
CA CYS A 254 15.25 12.08 2.22
C CYS A 254 14.87 13.45 1.67
N SER A 255 15.71 13.96 0.77
CA SER A 255 15.37 15.09 -0.10
C SER A 255 14.79 14.56 -1.41
N CYS A 256 13.53 14.88 -1.68
CA CYS A 256 12.79 14.30 -2.80
C CYS A 256 12.93 15.13 -4.08
N PRO A 257 13.09 14.47 -5.24
CA PRO A 257 13.13 15.18 -6.51
C PRO A 257 11.75 15.75 -6.85
N LYS A 258 11.74 16.77 -7.72
CA LYS A 258 10.50 17.44 -8.13
C LYS A 258 9.50 16.43 -8.70
N GLY A 259 8.29 16.42 -8.15
CA GLY A 259 7.24 15.48 -8.52
C GLY A 259 7.10 14.29 -7.56
N TYR A 260 7.87 14.25 -6.47
CA TYR A 260 7.79 13.22 -5.44
C TYR A 260 7.68 13.83 -4.04
N GLN A 261 7.12 13.06 -3.11
CA GLN A 261 6.86 13.43 -1.72
C GLN A 261 6.87 12.18 -0.83
N GLY A 262 6.70 12.40 0.47
CA GLY A 262 6.74 11.34 1.47
C GLY A 262 8.08 11.29 2.19
N ARG A 263 8.14 10.49 3.26
CA ARG A 263 9.33 10.43 4.12
C ARG A 263 10.53 9.82 3.41
N TYR A 264 10.26 8.92 2.47
CA TYR A 264 11.25 8.20 1.67
C TYR A 264 11.03 8.45 0.17
N CYS A 265 10.37 9.54 -0.20
CA CYS A 265 10.04 9.88 -1.58
C CYS A 265 9.18 8.83 -2.31
N GLU A 266 8.38 8.08 -1.56
CA GLU A 266 7.52 7.00 -2.03
C GLU A 266 6.25 7.49 -2.75
N GLY A 267 5.80 8.71 -2.43
CA GLY A 267 4.58 9.30 -2.97
C GLY A 267 4.85 10.15 -4.20
N GLY A 268 3.94 10.11 -5.17
CA GLY A 268 3.94 11.02 -6.30
C GLY A 268 3.28 12.37 -6.00
N ILE A 269 3.74 13.41 -6.70
CA ILE A 269 3.03 14.67 -6.89
C ILE A 269 2.68 14.77 -8.37
N CYS A 270 1.40 15.02 -8.65
CA CYS A 270 0.90 15.18 -10.00
C CYS A 270 0.67 16.68 -10.24
N SER A 271 1.23 17.19 -11.32
CA SER A 271 1.10 18.59 -11.73
C SER A 271 -0.37 18.93 -11.98
N GLU A 272 -1.10 17.99 -12.59
CA GLU A 272 -2.53 18.05 -12.72
C GLU A 272 -3.22 17.05 -11.80
N LYS A 273 -4.31 17.47 -11.15
CA LYS A 273 -5.03 16.63 -10.18
C LYS A 273 -5.64 15.39 -10.86
N CYS A 274 -5.51 14.24 -10.23
CA CYS A 274 -6.28 13.05 -10.60
C CYS A 274 -7.78 13.30 -10.40
N LEU A 275 -8.61 12.92 -11.36
CA LEU A 275 -10.06 13.13 -11.35
C LEU A 275 -10.79 11.91 -10.80
N ASN A 276 -12.09 12.06 -10.54
CA ASN A 276 -13.00 10.96 -10.19
C ASN A 276 -12.53 10.09 -9.00
N GLY A 277 -11.82 10.68 -8.04
CA GLY A 277 -11.29 9.97 -6.87
C GLY A 277 -9.97 9.23 -7.09
N GLY A 278 -9.29 9.45 -8.22
CA GLY A 278 -7.95 8.93 -8.46
C GLY A 278 -6.92 9.47 -7.46
N LYS A 279 -5.91 8.65 -7.15
CA LYS A 279 -4.80 9.01 -6.26
C LYS A 279 -3.51 9.16 -7.06
N CYS A 280 -2.77 10.22 -6.81
CA CYS A 280 -1.44 10.36 -7.39
C CYS A 280 -0.48 9.40 -6.68
N ILE A 281 0.07 8.44 -7.42
CA ILE A 281 0.95 7.40 -6.84
C ILE A 281 2.41 7.57 -7.26
N GLN A 282 2.66 8.20 -8.40
CA GLN A 282 3.99 8.60 -8.86
C GLN A 282 3.88 9.95 -9.59
N LYS A 283 5.02 10.55 -9.95
CA LYS A 283 5.05 11.80 -10.72
C LYS A 283 4.13 11.70 -11.94
N ASP A 284 3.13 12.59 -11.99
CA ASP A 284 2.12 12.68 -13.04
C ASP A 284 1.39 11.35 -13.38
N THR A 285 1.35 10.42 -12.43
CA THR A 285 0.76 9.09 -12.60
C THR A 285 -0.37 8.87 -11.59
N CYS A 286 -1.59 8.73 -12.11
CA CYS A 286 -2.78 8.51 -11.30
C CYS A 286 -3.15 7.03 -11.23
N GLN A 287 -3.36 6.54 -10.00
CA GLN A 287 -4.07 5.30 -9.75
C GLN A 287 -5.58 5.57 -9.81
N CYS A 288 -6.26 4.96 -10.77
CA CYS A 288 -7.68 5.16 -10.98
C CYS A 288 -8.54 4.17 -10.18
N PRO A 289 -9.67 4.62 -9.62
CA PRO A 289 -10.66 3.73 -9.04
C PRO A 289 -11.33 2.89 -10.13
N LYS A 290 -11.97 1.79 -9.72
CA LYS A 290 -12.61 0.86 -10.63
C LYS A 290 -13.62 1.58 -11.54
N GLY A 291 -13.63 1.21 -12.83
CA GLY A 291 -14.47 1.82 -13.85
C GLY A 291 -13.99 3.18 -14.38
N TYR A 292 -12.85 3.70 -13.92
CA TYR A 292 -12.19 4.89 -14.46
C TYR A 292 -10.80 4.57 -15.01
N TYR A 293 -10.38 5.32 -16.03
CA TYR A 293 -9.11 5.15 -16.71
C TYR A 293 -8.66 6.44 -17.43
N GLY A 294 -7.50 6.37 -18.09
CA GLY A 294 -6.82 7.52 -18.67
C GLY A 294 -5.81 8.12 -17.69
N LEU A 295 -4.94 9.01 -18.22
CA LEU A 295 -3.81 9.59 -17.46
C LEU A 295 -4.21 10.25 -16.15
N ARG A 296 -5.43 10.81 -16.10
CA ARG A 296 -5.98 11.52 -14.94
C ARG A 296 -7.27 10.90 -14.43
N CYS A 297 -7.58 9.65 -14.81
CA CYS A 297 -8.85 9.00 -14.48
C CYS A 297 -10.07 9.76 -15.02
N GLN A 298 -9.90 10.47 -16.14
CA GLN A 298 -10.92 11.32 -16.75
C GLN A 298 -11.93 10.53 -17.59
N LEU A 299 -11.55 9.34 -18.04
CA LEU A 299 -12.40 8.47 -18.82
C LEU A 299 -13.06 7.43 -17.91
N SER A 300 -14.27 7.01 -18.26
CA SER A 300 -14.98 5.95 -17.54
C SER A 300 -15.45 4.88 -18.50
N LYS A 301 -15.22 3.61 -18.14
CA LYS A 301 -15.65 2.45 -18.91
C LYS A 301 -16.42 1.51 -17.99
N CYS A 302 -17.60 1.14 -18.45
CA CYS A 302 -18.43 0.16 -17.77
C CYS A 302 -18.12 -1.20 -18.39
N VAL A 303 -17.93 -2.21 -17.53
CA VAL A 303 -17.76 -3.61 -17.93
C VAL A 303 -19.05 -4.13 -18.53
N VAL A 304 -20.18 -3.81 -17.87
CA VAL A 304 -21.52 -4.00 -18.44
C VAL A 304 -21.86 -2.75 -19.25
N PRO A 305 -22.05 -2.86 -20.57
CA PRO A 305 -22.28 -1.70 -21.43
C PRO A 305 -23.61 -1.00 -21.07
N CYS A 306 -23.62 0.32 -21.18
CA CYS A 306 -24.84 1.10 -21.07
C CYS A 306 -25.71 0.88 -22.31
N LEU A 307 -26.97 0.51 -22.10
CA LEU A 307 -27.93 0.28 -23.18
C LEU A 307 -28.59 1.60 -23.60
N ASN A 308 -29.31 1.57 -24.73
CA ASN A 308 -30.19 2.64 -25.19
C ASN A 308 -29.54 4.04 -25.24
N GLY A 309 -28.26 4.10 -25.65
CA GLY A 309 -27.51 5.35 -25.79
C GLY A 309 -27.03 5.98 -24.47
N GLY A 310 -27.13 5.25 -23.35
CA GLY A 310 -26.57 5.68 -22.07
C GLY A 310 -25.05 5.84 -22.14
N LYS A 311 -24.51 6.75 -21.31
CA LYS A 311 -23.05 6.96 -21.18
C LYS A 311 -22.57 6.50 -19.82
N CYS A 312 -21.47 5.76 -19.79
CA CYS A 312 -20.89 5.31 -18.52
C CYS A 312 -20.49 6.51 -17.65
N ARG A 313 -20.75 6.42 -16.34
CA ARG A 313 -20.35 7.40 -15.33
C ARG A 313 -19.62 6.71 -14.15
N GLY A 314 -18.76 5.75 -14.49
CA GLY A 314 -17.92 5.00 -13.55
C GLY A 314 -18.63 3.83 -12.85
N ASN A 315 -17.83 2.95 -12.21
CA ASN A 315 -18.30 1.82 -11.38
C ASN A 315 -19.51 1.03 -11.91
N ASN A 316 -19.59 0.78 -13.23
CA ASN A 316 -20.73 0.10 -13.88
C ASN A 316 -22.09 0.82 -13.74
N ILE A 317 -22.10 2.14 -13.54
CA ILE A 317 -23.32 2.95 -13.48
C ILE A 317 -23.41 3.84 -14.72
N CYS A 318 -24.59 3.87 -15.34
CA CYS A 318 -24.85 4.59 -16.57
C CYS A 318 -25.66 5.87 -16.33
N ARG A 319 -25.27 6.93 -17.03
CA ARG A 319 -26.11 8.12 -17.21
C ARG A 319 -27.05 7.89 -18.38
N CYS A 320 -28.32 7.69 -18.08
CA CYS A 320 -29.35 7.38 -19.07
C CYS A 320 -29.87 8.63 -19.80
N LEU A 321 -30.31 8.41 -21.04
CA LEU A 321 -31.07 9.40 -21.81
C LEU A 321 -32.50 9.50 -21.29
N ASP A 322 -33.16 10.62 -21.60
CA ASP A 322 -34.55 10.86 -21.22
C ASP A 322 -35.45 9.70 -21.70
N GLY A 323 -36.21 9.13 -20.77
CA GLY A 323 -37.07 7.98 -21.04
C GLY A 323 -36.47 6.62 -20.65
N TRP A 324 -35.20 6.55 -20.23
CA TRP A 324 -34.55 5.32 -19.77
C TRP A 324 -34.10 5.43 -18.31
N LEU A 325 -34.14 4.31 -17.60
CA LEU A 325 -33.82 4.15 -16.18
C LEU A 325 -33.07 2.83 -15.95
N GLY A 326 -32.64 2.59 -14.72
CA GLY A 326 -31.81 1.44 -14.35
C GLY A 326 -30.32 1.77 -14.34
N ASP A 327 -29.51 0.91 -13.74
CA ASP A 327 -28.07 1.13 -13.62
C ASP A 327 -27.36 1.01 -14.97
N HIS A 328 -27.99 0.35 -15.95
CA HIS A 328 -27.49 0.15 -17.31
C HIS A 328 -28.44 0.70 -18.38
N CYS A 329 -29.42 1.53 -18.01
CA CYS A 329 -30.41 2.11 -18.92
C CYS A 329 -31.29 1.08 -19.63
N GLU A 330 -31.50 -0.07 -19.00
CA GLU A 330 -32.28 -1.20 -19.48
C GLU A 330 -33.79 -1.01 -19.32
N ILE A 331 -34.21 -0.11 -18.41
CA ILE A 331 -35.61 0.10 -18.08
C ILE A 331 -36.18 1.26 -18.90
N GLY A 332 -37.00 0.95 -19.90
CA GLY A 332 -37.77 1.96 -20.63
C GLY A 332 -38.93 2.51 -19.80
N ARG A 333 -39.06 3.83 -19.70
CA ARG A 333 -40.25 4.46 -19.12
C ARG A 333 -41.45 4.20 -20.02
N LYS A 334 -42.37 3.35 -19.55
CA LYS A 334 -43.65 3.06 -20.23
C LYS A 334 -44.68 4.20 -20.14
N THR A 335 -44.34 5.32 -19.51
CA THR A 335 -45.27 6.44 -19.38
C THR A 335 -44.71 7.67 -20.10
N PRO A 336 -45.43 8.22 -21.10
CA PRO A 336 -45.21 9.60 -21.49
C PRO A 336 -45.30 10.44 -20.21
N ARG A 337 -44.42 11.44 -20.03
CA ARG A 337 -44.74 12.54 -19.12
C ARG A 337 -46.16 12.95 -19.50
N SER A 338 -47.13 12.75 -18.59
CA SER A 338 -48.52 13.08 -18.84
C SER A 338 -48.55 14.47 -19.48
N ILE A 339 -49.22 14.61 -20.63
CA ILE A 339 -49.26 15.87 -21.40
C ILE A 339 -49.66 17.03 -20.47
N CYS A 340 -50.50 16.73 -19.48
CA CYS A 340 -50.72 17.57 -18.32
C CYS A 340 -49.46 17.61 -17.42
N LYS A 341 -48.76 18.75 -17.41
CA LYS A 341 -47.61 19.03 -16.53
C LYS A 341 -47.92 18.83 -15.03
N LYS A 342 -49.20 18.90 -14.64
CA LYS A 342 -49.70 18.63 -13.28
C LYS A 342 -50.90 17.68 -13.35
N PRO A 343 -51.10 16.80 -12.35
CA PRO A 343 -52.19 15.84 -12.36
C PRO A 343 -53.56 16.52 -12.25
N CYS A 344 -54.53 16.04 -13.03
CA CYS A 344 -55.94 16.42 -12.93
C CYS A 344 -56.57 15.71 -11.72
N LYS A 345 -56.70 16.39 -10.56
CA LYS A 345 -57.10 15.71 -9.30
C LYS A 345 -58.44 14.97 -9.41
N ASN A 346 -59.48 15.66 -9.86
CA ASN A 346 -60.82 15.10 -10.05
C ASN A 346 -61.24 15.21 -11.52
N GLY A 347 -60.37 14.78 -12.44
CA GLY A 347 -60.62 14.86 -13.87
C GLY A 347 -59.72 13.94 -14.68
N THR A 348 -59.97 13.88 -15.98
CA THR A 348 -59.19 13.10 -16.93
C THR A 348 -58.30 14.05 -17.75
N CYS A 349 -57.03 13.71 -17.94
CA CYS A 349 -56.16 14.51 -18.80
C CYS A 349 -56.45 14.16 -20.26
N LEU A 350 -56.87 15.14 -21.06
CA LEU A 350 -57.07 14.97 -22.49
C LEU A 350 -55.74 15.07 -23.24
N SER A 351 -55.70 14.55 -24.48
CA SER A 351 -54.53 14.62 -25.37
C SER A 351 -54.06 16.05 -25.67
N THR A 352 -54.92 17.05 -25.45
CA THR A 352 -54.61 18.49 -25.57
C THR A 352 -53.87 19.08 -24.36
N GLY A 353 -53.67 18.30 -23.29
CA GLY A 353 -53.06 18.78 -22.04
C GLY A 353 -54.01 19.58 -21.13
N ILE A 354 -55.31 19.55 -21.45
CA ILE A 354 -56.38 20.17 -20.65
C ILE A 354 -57.06 19.10 -19.80
N CYS A 355 -57.38 19.43 -18.55
CA CYS A 355 -58.13 18.55 -17.67
C CYS A 355 -59.63 18.65 -17.93
N GLU A 356 -60.27 17.53 -18.25
CA GLU A 356 -61.73 17.39 -18.25
C GLU A 356 -62.21 17.05 -16.84
N CYS A 357 -62.95 17.95 -16.19
CA CYS A 357 -63.34 17.77 -14.79
C CYS A 357 -64.61 16.92 -14.63
N LYS A 358 -64.59 16.02 -13.64
CA LYS A 358 -65.77 15.25 -13.24
C LYS A 358 -66.86 16.17 -12.70
N LYS A 359 -68.14 15.77 -12.85
CA LYS A 359 -69.29 16.55 -12.39
C LYS A 359 -69.12 17.01 -10.93
N GLY A 360 -69.34 18.30 -10.69
CA GLY A 360 -69.18 18.92 -9.38
C GLY A 360 -67.77 19.44 -9.09
N TRP A 361 -66.83 19.32 -10.02
CA TRP A 361 -65.49 19.91 -9.95
C TRP A 361 -65.22 20.87 -11.10
N SER A 362 -64.35 21.85 -10.86
CA SER A 362 -63.92 22.86 -11.83
C SER A 362 -62.48 23.32 -11.56
N GLY A 363 -62.01 24.22 -12.42
CA GLY A 363 -60.64 24.76 -12.39
C GLY A 363 -59.67 23.98 -13.29
N LYS A 364 -58.55 24.62 -13.66
CA LYS A 364 -57.56 24.11 -14.62
C LYS A 364 -57.00 22.72 -14.29
N PHE A 365 -57.02 22.32 -13.02
CA PHE A 365 -56.54 21.01 -12.54
C PHE A 365 -57.64 20.22 -11.80
N CYS A 366 -58.91 20.60 -11.96
CA CYS A 366 -60.08 19.97 -11.33
C CYS A 366 -59.96 19.83 -9.80
N ASN A 367 -59.47 20.89 -9.16
CA ASN A 367 -59.23 20.95 -7.72
C ASN A 367 -60.26 21.81 -6.96
N GLN A 368 -61.22 22.42 -7.66
CA GLN A 368 -62.25 23.26 -7.03
C GLN A 368 -63.60 22.56 -7.07
N ARG A 369 -64.35 22.57 -5.97
CA ARG A 369 -65.68 21.94 -5.87
C ARG A 369 -66.76 22.97 -6.19
N ASN A 370 -67.68 22.65 -7.10
CA ASN A 370 -68.76 23.53 -7.50
C ASN A 370 -69.77 23.64 -6.35
N LYS A 371 -69.90 24.82 -5.75
CA LYS A 371 -70.89 25.08 -4.69
C LYS A 371 -72.30 25.09 -5.30
N ARG A 372 -73.19 24.23 -4.81
CA ARG A 372 -74.62 24.27 -5.16
C ARG A 372 -75.22 25.56 -4.63
N ARG A 373 -75.48 26.54 -5.51
CA ARG A 373 -76.27 27.74 -5.16
C ARG A 373 -77.74 27.34 -5.11
N ASN A 374 -78.29 27.17 -3.90
CA ASN A 374 -79.73 27.12 -3.69
C ASN A 374 -80.33 28.48 -4.06
N LYS A 375 -81.24 28.46 -5.03
CA LYS A 375 -82.05 29.61 -5.45
C LYS A 375 -83.28 29.66 -4.54
N LYS A 376 -83.36 30.62 -3.60
CA LYS A 376 -84.63 31.12 -3.06
C LYS A 376 -84.80 32.55 -3.58
N LEU A 377 -85.95 32.81 -4.21
CA LEU A 377 -86.34 34.08 -4.83
C LEU A 377 -86.35 35.24 -3.83
N GLY A 378 -86.07 36.45 -4.31
CA GLY A 378 -86.41 37.69 -3.58
C GLY A 378 -85.67 38.94 -4.04
N ASN A 379 -86.22 39.61 -5.06
CA ASN A 379 -86.26 41.06 -5.33
C ASN A 379 -85.03 41.99 -5.31
N LYS A 380 -85.12 42.90 -6.31
CA LYS A 380 -84.49 44.22 -6.54
C LYS A 380 -83.37 44.20 -7.59
N GLN A 381 -83.58 44.73 -8.81
CA GLN A 381 -83.58 46.16 -9.17
C GLN A 381 -82.31 46.84 -8.63
N ASP A 382 -81.37 47.38 -9.41
CA ASP A 382 -81.52 48.15 -10.64
C ASP A 382 -80.30 48.08 -11.57
N ASN A 383 -80.56 48.51 -12.81
CA ASN A 383 -79.62 49.02 -13.80
C ASN A 383 -78.60 50.03 -13.23
N ASN A 384 -77.34 49.92 -13.65
CA ASN A 384 -76.62 50.96 -14.42
C ASN A 384 -75.15 50.53 -14.54
N GLN A 385 -74.68 50.26 -15.76
CA GLN A 385 -74.07 51.23 -16.67
C GLN A 385 -72.76 51.84 -16.16
N ASN A 386 -71.80 51.79 -17.10
CA ASN A 386 -70.75 52.77 -17.32
C ASN A 386 -69.53 52.72 -16.40
N VAL A 387 -68.32 53.01 -16.86
CA VAL A 387 -67.62 53.10 -18.16
C VAL A 387 -66.19 53.49 -17.72
N ASN A 388 -65.21 53.15 -18.53
CA ASN A 388 -63.86 53.75 -18.64
C ASN A 388 -63.49 54.88 -17.66
N ASN A 389 -62.30 54.83 -17.07
CA ASN A 389 -61.11 55.42 -17.71
C ASN A 389 -59.84 55.35 -16.85
N LYS A 390 -58.73 55.05 -17.54
CA LYS A 390 -57.41 55.69 -17.52
C LYS A 390 -56.87 56.32 -16.23
N LYS A 391 -55.64 55.93 -15.87
CA LYS A 391 -54.36 56.70 -16.01
C LYS A 391 -53.28 55.94 -15.23
N ILE A 392 -52.25 55.38 -15.87
CA ILE A 392 -50.95 55.99 -16.21
C ILE A 392 -50.45 56.99 -15.14
N ARG A 393 -49.38 56.65 -14.40
CA ARG A 393 -48.04 57.25 -14.54
C ARG A 393 -47.08 56.90 -13.38
N GLN A 394 -45.82 56.76 -13.80
CA GLN A 394 -44.57 57.15 -13.13
C GLN A 394 -44.13 56.28 -11.93
N THR A 395 -42.86 55.88 -11.83
CA THR A 395 -41.60 56.36 -12.44
C THR A 395 -40.71 55.22 -12.89
#